data_AF-A0A498P1Z3-F1
#
_entry.id   AF-A0A498P1Z3-F1
#
_cell.length_a   1.000
_cell.length_b   1.000
_cell.length_c   1.000
_cell.angle_alpha   90.00
_cell.angle_beta   90.00
_cell.angle_gamma   90.00
#
_symmetry.space_group_name_H-M   'P 1'
#
loop_
_entity.id
_entity.type
_entity.pdbx_description
1 polymer ?
#
loop_
_entity_poly.entity_id
_entity_poly.type
_entity_poly.pdbx_seq_one_letter_code
_entity_poly.pdbx_strand_id
1 'polypeptide(L)'
;MILSQIQWYDNLITPVVDSLKYLTSLNYDVLACLASLCGAVFRKYPIELAGLLQYVTNQLKAGKSFDLLILKEVVQKMAGIEITDEMTVEQLEAMTGGEQLKAEGGYFGQIRNTKKSSQRLKDALLDHELALPLCLLMAQQRNGVVFSEGGEKHLKLVGKLYDQCHDTLVQFGGFLASNLSTEDYIKRVPSVDVLCNQFHTPHDAAFFLSRPMYAHQILSKYDELKKAEKGNRQQQKVHKYIAACEQVMAPVHEAVVSLHLPKVWDDLRPQFYATFWSLTMYDLAVPHNAYDREVNKLKMQIKAIDENTEMPLNKKKKEKERCTALQDKLQEEEKKQLEHVQRVLHRLKLEKDNWLLAKSTKNETITKFLQLCIFPRCVFSAIDAVYCARFVELVHQQKTPNFCTLLCYDRVFSDIIYTVASCTENESRRYGRFLCCMLETVTRWHSDRAIYEKECGNYPGFLTIFRASGFDGGNKADQLDYENFRHVVHKWHYKLTKRLMYRKNLCFFPQASVHCLETGEYTHIRNILIVLTKILPWYPKVLNLGQALECRVHKICQEEKEKRPDLYALAMG
;
A
#
# COMPACT_ATOMS: atom_id res chain seq x y z
N MET A 1 -13.40 -29.98 18.89
CA MET A 1 -13.49 -31.25 19.64
C MET A 1 -13.24 -31.07 21.14
N ILE A 2 -12.26 -30.25 21.56
CA ILE A 2 -11.99 -29.99 22.99
C ILE A 2 -13.06 -29.09 23.64
N LEU A 3 -13.59 -28.08 22.93
CA LEU A 3 -14.63 -27.19 23.46
C LEU A 3 -15.94 -27.92 23.80
N SER A 4 -16.33 -28.90 22.97
CA SER A 4 -17.48 -29.77 23.27
C SER A 4 -17.20 -30.73 24.43
N GLN A 5 -15.93 -31.01 24.76
CA GLN A 5 -15.58 -31.85 25.91
C GLN A 5 -15.55 -31.03 27.21
N ILE A 6 -15.11 -29.76 27.16
CA ILE A 6 -15.16 -28.83 28.30
C ILE A 6 -16.61 -28.50 28.69
N GLN A 7 -17.52 -28.43 27.71
CA GLN A 7 -18.92 -28.11 27.95
C GLN A 7 -19.74 -29.26 28.56
N TRP A 8 -19.24 -30.50 28.52
CA TRP A 8 -19.95 -31.69 29.02
C TRP A 8 -19.37 -32.27 30.32
N TYR A 9 -18.19 -31.84 30.77
CA TYR A 9 -17.52 -32.39 31.96
C TYR A 9 -17.02 -31.28 32.90
N ASP A 10 -17.63 -31.20 34.10
CA ASP A 10 -17.46 -30.10 35.07
C ASP A 10 -16.08 -30.02 35.78
N ASN A 11 -15.10 -30.84 35.40
CA ASN A 11 -13.77 -30.85 36.03
C ASN A 11 -12.60 -30.98 35.03
N LEU A 12 -12.84 -30.73 33.74
CA LEU A 12 -11.79 -30.79 32.72
C LEU A 12 -10.99 -29.48 32.56
N ILE A 13 -11.39 -28.41 33.25
CA ILE A 13 -10.78 -27.08 33.07
C ILE A 13 -9.32 -27.07 33.56
N THR A 14 -9.05 -27.56 34.77
CA THR A 14 -7.70 -27.55 35.36
C THR A 14 -6.69 -28.42 34.60
N PRO A 15 -7.02 -29.67 34.20
CA PRO A 15 -6.13 -30.50 33.39
C PRO A 15 -5.87 -29.96 31.98
N VAL A 16 -6.87 -29.30 31.37
CA VAL A 16 -6.71 -28.63 30.07
C VAL A 16 -5.82 -27.40 30.19
N VAL A 17 -5.96 -26.62 31.27
CA VAL A 17 -5.10 -25.46 31.56
C VAL A 17 -3.66 -25.88 31.87
N ASP A 18 -3.45 -26.99 32.60
CA ASP A 18 -2.11 -27.52 32.88
C ASP A 18 -1.44 -28.16 31.66
N SER A 19 -2.22 -28.75 30.74
CA SER A 19 -1.69 -29.23 29.45
C SER A 19 -1.38 -28.08 28.47
N LEU A 20 -2.11 -26.96 28.58
CA LEU A 20 -1.85 -25.72 27.84
C LEU A 20 -0.55 -25.01 28.26
N LYS A 21 -0.02 -25.33 29.45
CA LYS A 21 1.23 -24.77 30.00
C LYS A 21 2.48 -25.19 29.22
N TYR A 22 2.40 -26.22 28.37
CA TYR A 22 3.51 -26.76 27.57
C TYR A 22 3.35 -26.51 26.05
N LEU A 23 2.37 -25.71 25.59
CA LEU A 23 2.18 -25.47 24.16
C LEU A 23 3.14 -24.40 23.58
N THR A 24 4.12 -24.87 22.82
CA THR A 24 4.92 -24.10 21.85
C THR A 24 4.34 -24.25 20.44
N SER A 25 4.43 -23.21 19.57
CA SER A 25 4.02 -23.06 18.15
C SER A 25 2.67 -23.66 17.65
N LEU A 26 2.22 -24.80 18.17
CA LEU A 26 0.93 -25.46 17.94
C LEU A 26 -0.28 -24.67 18.47
N ASN A 27 -0.07 -23.75 19.42
CA ASN A 27 -1.09 -22.78 19.86
C ASN A 27 -1.62 -21.95 18.68
N TYR A 28 -0.77 -21.65 17.70
CA TYR A 28 -1.15 -20.90 16.51
C TYR A 28 -2.09 -21.72 15.62
N ASP A 29 -1.87 -23.04 15.50
CA ASP A 29 -2.68 -23.92 14.66
C ASP A 29 -4.06 -24.17 15.28
N VAL A 30 -4.13 -24.39 16.60
CA VAL A 30 -5.41 -24.53 17.31
C VAL A 30 -6.21 -23.23 17.29
N LEU A 31 -5.55 -22.08 17.53
CA LEU A 31 -6.18 -20.77 17.46
C LEU A 31 -6.62 -20.43 16.03
N ALA A 32 -5.83 -20.78 15.01
CA ALA A 32 -6.21 -20.60 13.61
C ALA A 32 -7.42 -21.46 13.24
N CYS A 33 -7.45 -22.73 13.65
CA CYS A 33 -8.61 -23.60 13.44
C CYS A 33 -9.87 -23.06 14.15
N LEU A 34 -9.71 -22.57 15.38
CA LEU A 34 -10.81 -21.95 16.13
C LEU A 34 -11.30 -20.67 15.45
N ALA A 35 -10.40 -19.78 15.08
CA ALA A 35 -10.71 -18.52 14.41
C ALA A 35 -11.45 -18.77 13.08
N SER A 36 -11.00 -19.75 12.29
CA SER A 36 -11.66 -20.10 11.04
C SER A 36 -13.05 -20.72 11.26
N LEU A 37 -13.19 -21.57 12.29
CA LEU A 37 -14.49 -22.10 12.71
C LEU A 37 -15.44 -20.97 13.13
N CYS A 38 -14.98 -20.04 13.96
CA CYS A 38 -15.74 -18.87 14.38
C CYS A 38 -16.23 -18.07 13.17
N GLY A 39 -15.33 -17.73 12.23
CA GLY A 39 -15.69 -17.00 11.00
C GLY A 39 -16.75 -17.74 10.17
N ALA A 40 -16.64 -19.07 10.03
CA ALA A 40 -17.62 -19.88 9.31
C ALA A 40 -18.99 -19.91 10.01
N VAL A 41 -18.99 -20.03 11.34
CA VAL A 41 -20.19 -20.07 12.18
C VAL A 41 -20.93 -18.73 12.11
N PHE A 42 -20.26 -17.60 12.28
CA PHE A 42 -20.90 -16.29 12.20
C PHE A 42 -21.40 -15.95 10.80
N ARG A 43 -20.69 -16.41 9.75
CA ARG A 43 -21.19 -16.29 8.38
C ARG A 43 -22.52 -17.03 8.21
N LYS A 44 -22.62 -18.26 8.72
CA LYS A 44 -23.76 -19.15 8.49
C LYS A 44 -24.95 -18.90 9.42
N TYR A 45 -24.69 -18.58 10.69
CA TYR A 45 -25.72 -18.45 11.73
C TYR A 45 -25.79 -17.01 12.28
N PRO A 46 -26.98 -16.49 12.59
CA PRO A 46 -27.20 -15.19 13.23
C PRO A 46 -26.93 -15.23 14.73
N ILE A 47 -25.67 -15.51 15.09
CA ILE A 47 -25.20 -15.49 16.48
C ILE A 47 -24.73 -14.07 16.82
N GLU A 48 -24.93 -13.67 18.07
CA GLU A 48 -24.49 -12.38 18.60
C GLU A 48 -22.95 -12.29 18.58
N LEU A 49 -22.43 -11.23 17.94
CA LEU A 49 -20.99 -11.02 17.74
C LEU A 49 -20.37 -10.10 18.81
N ALA A 50 -21.20 -9.40 19.58
CA ALA A 50 -20.82 -8.37 20.53
C ALA A 50 -19.76 -8.85 21.53
N GLY A 51 -20.03 -9.97 22.21
CA GLY A 51 -19.13 -10.52 23.22
C GLY A 51 -17.76 -10.89 22.66
N LEU A 52 -17.70 -11.40 21.43
CA LEU A 52 -16.43 -11.72 20.78
C LEU A 52 -15.65 -10.47 20.38
N LEU A 53 -16.33 -9.49 19.80
CA LEU A 53 -15.70 -8.22 19.41
C LEU A 53 -15.16 -7.48 20.63
N GLN A 54 -15.95 -7.39 21.70
CA GLN A 54 -15.52 -6.81 22.98
C GLN A 54 -14.36 -7.59 23.60
N TYR A 55 -14.37 -8.92 23.54
CA TYR A 55 -13.25 -9.74 24.00
C TYR A 55 -11.97 -9.36 23.24
N VAL A 56 -12.00 -9.32 21.91
CA VAL A 56 -10.83 -8.95 21.09
C VAL A 56 -10.39 -7.51 21.41
N THR A 57 -11.32 -6.57 21.55
CA THR A 57 -11.00 -5.18 21.94
C THR A 57 -10.31 -5.12 23.31
N ASN A 58 -10.78 -5.88 24.29
CA ASN A 58 -10.20 -5.91 25.63
C ASN A 58 -8.82 -6.58 25.64
N GLN A 59 -8.60 -7.63 24.85
CA GLN A 59 -7.28 -8.26 24.71
C GLN A 59 -6.28 -7.33 24.03
N LEU A 60 -6.72 -6.60 22.99
CA LEU A 60 -5.90 -5.57 22.36
C LEU A 60 -5.53 -4.45 23.33
N LYS A 61 -6.49 -3.99 24.14
CA LYS A 61 -6.24 -2.99 25.18
C LYS A 61 -5.26 -3.50 26.25
N ALA A 62 -5.26 -4.80 26.52
CA ALA A 62 -4.30 -5.46 27.39
C ALA A 62 -2.93 -5.72 26.72
N GLY A 63 -2.72 -5.27 25.47
CA GLY A 63 -1.47 -5.43 24.74
C GLY A 63 -1.24 -6.83 24.16
N LYS A 64 -2.27 -7.67 24.11
CA LYS A 64 -2.19 -9.02 23.54
C LYS A 64 -2.68 -9.01 22.10
N SER A 65 -1.77 -9.21 21.15
CA SER A 65 -2.06 -9.18 19.71
C SER A 65 -2.46 -10.53 19.10
N PHE A 66 -2.27 -11.65 19.81
CA PHE A 66 -2.54 -12.99 19.27
C PHE A 66 -4.00 -13.19 18.83
N ASP A 67 -4.95 -12.68 19.63
CA ASP A 67 -6.39 -12.83 19.39
C ASP A 67 -6.90 -12.05 18.17
N LEU A 68 -6.09 -11.15 17.58
CA LEU A 68 -6.42 -10.49 16.32
C LEU A 68 -6.64 -11.47 15.17
N LEU A 69 -6.08 -12.68 15.25
CA LEU A 69 -6.33 -13.73 14.26
C LEU A 69 -7.82 -14.04 14.13
N ILE A 70 -8.55 -13.95 15.24
CA ILE A 70 -10.00 -14.17 15.26
C ILE A 70 -10.70 -13.08 14.45
N LEU A 71 -10.35 -11.80 14.68
CA LEU A 71 -10.93 -10.70 13.94
C LEU A 71 -10.61 -10.80 12.44
N LYS A 72 -9.37 -11.16 12.09
CA LYS A 72 -8.94 -11.41 10.71
C LYS A 72 -9.81 -12.44 9.99
N GLU A 73 -10.03 -13.60 10.60
CA GLU A 73 -10.86 -14.67 10.02
C GLU A 73 -12.34 -14.28 9.95
N VAL A 74 -12.87 -13.61 10.98
CA VAL A 74 -14.26 -13.13 11.01
C VAL A 74 -14.53 -12.15 9.87
N VAL A 75 -13.65 -11.15 9.68
CA VAL A 75 -13.78 -10.19 8.59
C VAL A 75 -13.65 -10.88 7.23
N GLN A 76 -12.69 -11.80 7.08
CA GLN A 76 -12.51 -12.55 5.83
C GLN A 76 -13.76 -13.36 5.48
N LYS A 77 -14.31 -14.15 6.41
CA LYS A 77 -15.46 -15.03 6.12
C LYS A 77 -16.78 -14.28 6.02
N MET A 78 -16.99 -13.22 6.81
CA MET A 78 -18.26 -12.48 6.83
C MET A 78 -18.36 -11.40 5.76
N ALA A 79 -17.26 -10.72 5.44
CA ALA A 79 -17.23 -9.66 4.43
C ALA A 79 -16.67 -10.13 3.08
N GLY A 80 -15.82 -11.16 3.07
CA GLY A 80 -15.12 -11.64 1.86
C GLY A 80 -13.85 -10.87 1.52
N ILE A 81 -13.37 -10.01 2.43
CA ILE A 81 -12.14 -9.23 2.22
C ILE A 81 -10.97 -10.09 2.65
N GLU A 82 -10.21 -10.60 1.69
CA GLU A 82 -9.05 -11.45 1.95
C GLU A 82 -7.77 -10.63 2.09
N ILE A 83 -6.88 -11.09 2.98
CA ILE A 83 -5.52 -10.55 3.08
C ILE A 83 -4.66 -11.34 2.10
N THR A 84 -4.28 -10.70 1.00
CA THR A 84 -3.44 -11.32 -0.02
C THR A 84 -1.99 -10.87 0.17
N ASP A 85 -1.15 -11.75 0.72
CA ASP A 85 0.29 -11.47 0.90
C ASP A 85 1.01 -11.30 -0.45
N GLU A 86 0.55 -12.01 -1.49
CA GLU A 86 1.09 -11.97 -2.85
C GLU A 86 0.03 -11.69 -3.91
N MET A 87 -0.20 -10.41 -4.21
CA MET A 87 -1.05 -10.02 -5.34
C MET A 87 -0.28 -10.10 -6.65
N THR A 88 -0.85 -10.69 -7.69
CA THR A 88 -0.28 -10.63 -9.05
C THR A 88 -0.30 -9.21 -9.59
N VAL A 89 0.47 -8.94 -10.65
CA VAL A 89 0.44 -7.62 -11.33
C VAL A 89 -0.96 -7.30 -11.83
N GLU A 90 -1.68 -8.30 -12.36
CA GLU A 90 -3.04 -8.12 -12.87
C GLU A 90 -4.05 -7.77 -11.77
N GLN A 91 -3.96 -8.45 -10.62
CA GLN A 91 -4.79 -8.14 -9.45
C GLN A 91 -4.49 -6.76 -8.91
N LEU A 92 -3.21 -6.38 -8.85
CA LEU A 92 -2.82 -5.06 -8.41
C LEU A 92 -3.38 -3.97 -9.33
N GLU A 93 -3.31 -4.15 -10.65
CA GLU A 93 -3.91 -3.23 -11.62
C GLU A 93 -5.44 -3.13 -11.44
N ALA A 94 -6.13 -4.25 -11.23
CA ALA A 94 -7.57 -4.24 -10.95
C ALA A 94 -7.91 -3.48 -9.66
N MET A 95 -7.06 -3.56 -8.63
CA MET A 95 -7.24 -2.86 -7.35
C MET A 95 -7.08 -1.33 -7.44
N THR A 96 -6.54 -0.82 -8.55
CA THR A 96 -6.47 0.63 -8.83
C THR A 96 -7.73 1.20 -9.48
N GLY A 97 -8.65 0.34 -9.93
CA GLY A 97 -9.93 0.76 -10.51
C GLY A 97 -10.98 1.10 -9.45
N GLY A 98 -12.21 1.28 -9.92
CA GLY A 98 -13.37 1.47 -9.06
C GLY A 98 -13.81 0.19 -8.35
N GLU A 99 -14.92 0.30 -7.62
CA GLU A 99 -15.41 -0.78 -6.77
C GLU A 99 -15.84 -2.02 -7.56
N GLN A 100 -16.39 -1.86 -8.77
CA GLN A 100 -16.77 -3.01 -9.60
C GLN A 100 -15.53 -3.76 -10.08
N LEU A 101 -14.51 -3.04 -10.58
CA LEU A 101 -13.27 -3.70 -11.02
C LEU A 101 -12.56 -4.41 -9.87
N LYS A 102 -12.51 -3.78 -8.68
CA LYS A 102 -11.98 -4.39 -7.45
C LYS A 102 -12.71 -5.67 -7.07
N ALA A 103 -14.04 -5.69 -7.19
CA ALA A 103 -14.85 -6.84 -6.84
C ALA A 103 -14.66 -8.03 -7.79
N GLU A 104 -14.44 -7.78 -9.09
CA GLU A 104 -14.31 -8.82 -10.12
C GLU A 104 -12.85 -9.28 -10.34
N GLY A 105 -11.89 -8.34 -10.37
CA GLY A 105 -10.48 -8.62 -10.69
C GLY A 105 -9.51 -8.51 -9.51
N GLY A 106 -9.92 -7.91 -8.39
CA GLY A 106 -9.05 -7.67 -7.24
C GLY A 106 -8.79 -8.89 -6.34
N TYR A 107 -9.69 -9.88 -6.37
CA TYR A 107 -9.64 -11.07 -5.52
C TYR A 107 -9.66 -12.36 -6.36
N PHE A 108 -9.02 -13.43 -5.88
CA PHE A 108 -8.99 -14.74 -6.57
C PHE A 108 -10.38 -15.41 -6.65
N GLY A 109 -11.30 -15.06 -5.74
CA GLY A 109 -12.66 -15.56 -5.73
C GLY A 109 -13.68 -14.42 -5.81
N GLN A 110 -14.75 -14.61 -6.58
CA GLN A 110 -15.87 -13.67 -6.58
C GLN A 110 -16.56 -13.70 -5.21
N ILE A 111 -16.58 -12.55 -4.54
CA ILE A 111 -17.27 -12.37 -3.26
C ILE A 111 -18.78 -12.47 -3.50
N ARG A 112 -19.33 -13.67 -3.36
CA ARG A 112 -20.76 -13.94 -3.51
C ARG A 112 -21.39 -14.20 -2.14
N ASN A 113 -22.57 -13.60 -1.92
CA ASN A 113 -23.44 -13.82 -0.76
C ASN A 113 -22.89 -13.38 0.61
N THR A 114 -22.07 -12.33 0.69
CA THR A 114 -21.57 -11.78 1.97
C THR A 114 -22.35 -10.57 2.49
N LYS A 115 -23.23 -9.95 1.69
CA LYS A 115 -23.94 -8.70 2.08
C LYS A 115 -24.71 -8.80 3.40
N LYS A 116 -25.40 -9.92 3.64
CA LYS A 116 -26.18 -10.12 4.88
C LYS A 116 -25.29 -10.38 6.09
N SER A 117 -24.16 -11.07 5.92
CA SER A 117 -23.20 -11.29 7.00
C SER A 117 -22.40 -10.02 7.29
N SER A 118 -21.96 -9.30 6.26
CA SER A 118 -21.23 -8.04 6.41
C SER A 118 -22.09 -6.97 7.10
N GLN A 119 -23.39 -6.89 6.77
CA GLN A 119 -24.31 -5.99 7.45
C GLN A 119 -24.47 -6.34 8.93
N ARG A 120 -24.63 -7.62 9.29
CA ARG A 120 -24.69 -8.04 10.71
C ARG A 120 -23.42 -7.70 11.48
N LEU A 121 -22.25 -7.89 10.87
CA LEU A 121 -20.97 -7.52 11.48
C LEU A 121 -20.88 -6.00 11.67
N LYS A 122 -21.32 -5.23 10.67
CA LYS A 122 -21.39 -3.77 10.75
C LYS A 122 -22.31 -3.35 11.91
N ASP A 123 -23.55 -3.84 11.94
CA ASP A 123 -24.54 -3.45 12.95
C ASP A 123 -24.00 -3.73 14.36
N ALA A 124 -23.43 -4.92 14.60
CA ALA A 124 -22.80 -5.24 15.88
C ALA A 124 -21.63 -4.31 16.27
N LEU A 125 -20.84 -3.84 15.28
CA LEU A 125 -19.77 -2.87 15.54
C LEU A 125 -20.32 -1.47 15.83
N LEU A 126 -21.46 -1.11 15.23
CA LEU A 126 -22.09 0.19 15.41
C LEU A 126 -22.81 0.29 16.75
N ASP A 127 -23.56 -0.74 17.11
CA ASP A 127 -24.36 -0.79 18.34
C ASP A 127 -23.49 -0.72 19.60
N HIS A 128 -22.26 -1.23 19.54
CA HIS A 128 -21.29 -1.21 20.64
C HIS A 128 -20.16 -0.18 20.47
N GLU A 129 -20.24 0.68 19.44
CA GLU A 129 -19.24 1.73 19.15
C GLU A 129 -17.78 1.22 19.01
N LEU A 130 -17.59 -0.03 18.60
CA LEU A 130 -16.27 -0.69 18.55
C LEU A 130 -15.49 -0.40 17.26
N ALA A 131 -16.12 0.19 16.24
CA ALA A 131 -15.52 0.41 14.93
C ALA A 131 -14.22 1.24 14.98
N LEU A 132 -14.24 2.44 15.57
CA LEU A 132 -13.05 3.28 15.68
C LEU A 132 -12.05 2.76 16.73
N PRO A 133 -12.48 2.38 17.96
CA PRO A 133 -11.55 1.86 18.97
C PRO A 133 -10.71 0.68 18.48
N LEU A 134 -11.29 -0.26 17.73
CA LEU A 134 -10.52 -1.37 17.14
C LEU A 134 -9.45 -0.86 16.15
N CYS A 135 -9.77 0.09 15.28
CA CYS A 135 -8.78 0.68 14.36
C CYS A 135 -7.63 1.35 15.12
N LEU A 136 -7.93 2.16 16.14
CA LEU A 136 -6.94 2.87 16.94
C LEU A 136 -6.05 1.90 17.71
N LEU A 137 -6.65 0.92 18.39
CA LEU A 137 -5.92 -0.10 19.15
C LEU A 137 -5.01 -0.94 18.23
N MET A 138 -5.48 -1.33 17.04
CA MET A 138 -4.64 -2.05 16.07
C MET A 138 -3.46 -1.19 15.59
N ALA A 139 -3.69 0.10 15.30
CA ALA A 139 -2.64 1.02 14.86
C ALA A 139 -1.59 1.30 15.96
N GLN A 140 -2.02 1.44 17.21
CA GLN A 140 -1.14 1.61 18.36
C GLN A 140 -0.37 0.32 18.66
N GLN A 141 -1.07 -0.81 18.71
CA GLN A 141 -0.48 -2.11 19.02
C GLN A 141 0.54 -2.54 17.97
N ARG A 142 0.34 -2.16 16.69
CA ARG A 142 1.35 -2.36 15.64
C ARG A 142 2.72 -1.84 16.07
N ASN A 143 2.81 -0.60 16.54
CA ASN A 143 4.08 -0.04 17.05
C ASN A 143 4.43 -0.57 18.45
N GLY A 144 3.42 -0.83 19.28
CA GLY A 144 3.56 -1.35 20.64
C GLY A 144 4.20 -2.73 20.71
N VAL A 145 3.95 -3.61 19.73
CA VAL A 145 4.57 -4.95 19.63
C VAL A 145 6.08 -4.85 19.54
N VAL A 146 6.60 -3.89 18.77
CA VAL A 146 8.06 -3.70 18.60
C VAL A 146 8.72 -3.32 19.92
N PHE A 147 8.09 -2.43 20.69
CA PHE A 147 8.65 -1.95 21.96
C PHE A 147 8.45 -2.93 23.13
N SER A 148 7.27 -3.54 23.22
CA SER A 148 6.90 -4.41 24.36
C SER A 148 7.49 -5.81 24.24
N GLU A 149 7.65 -6.32 23.01
CA GLU A 149 8.10 -7.70 22.78
C GLU A 149 9.53 -7.78 22.21
N GLY A 150 10.10 -6.66 21.75
CA GLY A 150 11.40 -6.61 21.08
C GLY A 150 12.62 -6.92 21.95
N GLY A 151 12.47 -6.95 23.28
CA GLY A 151 13.57 -7.22 24.21
C GLY A 151 13.79 -8.71 24.55
N GLU A 152 12.70 -9.49 24.67
CA GLU A 152 12.77 -10.89 25.14
C GLU A 152 12.44 -11.93 24.06
N LYS A 153 11.67 -11.57 23.02
CA LYS A 153 11.20 -12.52 22.01
C LYS A 153 12.06 -12.49 20.74
N HIS A 154 12.11 -13.62 20.03
CA HIS A 154 12.81 -13.70 18.74
C HIS A 154 12.23 -12.73 17.71
N LEU A 155 13.11 -12.00 17.01
CA LEU A 155 12.76 -10.99 16.00
C LEU A 155 11.77 -11.49 14.92
N LYS A 156 11.85 -12.77 14.54
CA LYS A 156 10.93 -13.41 13.60
C LYS A 156 9.47 -13.38 14.08
N LEU A 157 9.25 -13.62 15.38
CA LEU A 157 7.91 -13.58 15.97
C LEU A 157 7.41 -12.13 16.05
N VAL A 158 8.26 -11.19 16.45
CA VAL A 158 7.93 -9.76 16.55
C VAL A 158 7.52 -9.22 15.18
N GLY A 159 8.28 -9.52 14.12
CA GLY A 159 7.94 -9.14 12.75
C GLY A 159 6.61 -9.74 12.27
N LYS A 160 6.34 -11.02 12.58
CA LYS A 160 5.07 -11.68 12.24
C LYS A 160 3.87 -11.06 12.96
N LEU A 161 4.03 -10.71 14.24
CA LEU A 161 2.97 -10.08 15.04
C LEU A 161 2.70 -8.65 14.59
N TYR A 162 3.75 -7.90 14.23
CA TYR A 162 3.62 -6.58 13.61
C TYR A 162 2.83 -6.68 12.29
N ASP A 163 3.24 -7.59 11.40
CA ASP A 163 2.60 -7.81 10.11
C ASP A 163 1.13 -8.23 10.29
N GLN A 164 0.83 -9.10 11.25
CA GLN A 164 -0.54 -9.49 11.56
C GLN A 164 -1.40 -8.31 12.03
N CYS A 165 -0.89 -7.45 12.92
CA CYS A 165 -1.61 -6.26 13.37
C CYS A 165 -1.89 -5.31 12.19
N HIS A 166 -0.86 -5.08 11.38
CA HIS A 166 -0.93 -4.19 10.23
C HIS A 166 -1.90 -4.70 9.16
N ASP A 167 -1.82 -5.98 8.80
CA ASP A 167 -2.67 -6.56 7.78
C ASP A 167 -4.14 -6.61 8.24
N THR A 168 -4.38 -6.91 9.51
CA THR A 168 -5.74 -6.89 10.09
C THR A 168 -6.29 -5.46 10.12
N LEU A 169 -5.45 -4.44 10.40
CA LEU A 169 -5.84 -3.03 10.33
C LEU A 169 -6.25 -2.63 8.90
N VAL A 170 -5.45 -3.00 7.89
CA VAL A 170 -5.77 -2.69 6.48
C VAL A 170 -7.05 -3.41 6.03
N GLN A 171 -7.21 -4.68 6.39
CA GLN A 171 -8.40 -5.47 6.10
C GLN A 171 -9.65 -4.87 6.73
N PHE A 172 -9.59 -4.52 8.02
CA PHE A 172 -10.70 -3.96 8.77
C PHE A 172 -11.02 -2.53 8.33
N GLY A 173 -10.02 -1.68 8.07
CA GLY A 173 -10.22 -0.35 7.50
C GLY A 173 -10.88 -0.40 6.12
N GLY A 174 -10.48 -1.36 5.27
CA GLY A 174 -11.16 -1.63 4.00
C GLY A 174 -12.61 -2.08 4.19
N PHE A 175 -12.88 -2.94 5.17
CA PHE A 175 -14.25 -3.34 5.53
C PHE A 175 -15.12 -2.15 5.92
N LEU A 176 -14.61 -1.28 6.79
CA LEU A 176 -15.30 -0.08 7.25
C LEU A 176 -15.57 0.87 6.07
N ALA A 177 -14.57 1.14 5.23
CA ALA A 177 -14.70 2.03 4.08
C ALA A 177 -15.75 1.53 3.06
N SER A 178 -15.86 0.22 2.84
CA SER A 178 -16.79 -0.35 1.86
C SER A 178 -18.22 -0.59 2.38
N ASN A 179 -18.43 -0.77 3.69
CA ASN A 179 -19.75 -1.14 4.24
C ASN A 179 -20.42 -0.01 5.06
N LEU A 180 -19.66 0.95 5.59
CA LEU A 180 -20.25 2.08 6.32
C LEU A 180 -20.87 3.09 5.34
N SER A 181 -21.93 3.76 5.80
CA SER A 181 -22.43 4.92 5.08
C SER A 181 -21.47 6.10 5.26
N THR A 182 -21.45 7.03 4.31
CA THR A 182 -20.60 8.22 4.38
C THR A 182 -20.85 9.05 5.64
N GLU A 183 -22.11 9.17 6.06
CA GLU A 183 -22.48 9.92 7.26
C GLU A 183 -22.00 9.24 8.55
N ASP A 184 -22.16 7.92 8.64
CA ASP A 184 -21.69 7.15 9.80
C ASP A 184 -20.18 7.16 9.91
N TYR A 185 -19.48 7.22 8.79
CA TYR A 185 -18.03 7.27 8.74
C TYR A 185 -17.51 8.65 9.21
N ILE A 186 -18.08 9.75 8.69
CA ILE A 186 -17.71 11.13 9.07
C ILE A 186 -17.98 11.40 10.54
N LYS A 187 -19.11 10.92 11.08
CA LYS A 187 -19.45 11.14 12.50
C LYS A 187 -18.47 10.47 13.46
N ARG A 188 -17.84 9.36 13.03
CA ARG A 188 -16.99 8.56 13.90
C ARG A 188 -15.52 8.88 13.78
N VAL A 189 -14.99 9.09 12.57
CA VAL A 189 -13.56 9.33 12.38
C VAL A 189 -13.25 10.81 12.65
N PRO A 190 -12.49 11.14 13.71
CA PRO A 190 -12.12 12.52 13.99
C PRO A 190 -11.07 13.02 12.98
N SER A 191 -10.77 14.32 13.05
CA SER A 191 -9.76 14.95 12.21
C SER A 191 -8.36 14.37 12.45
N VAL A 192 -7.47 14.50 11.46
CA VAL A 192 -6.13 13.89 11.49
C VAL A 192 -5.28 14.44 12.63
N ASP A 193 -5.44 15.72 13.00
CA ASP A 193 -4.76 16.30 14.16
C ASP A 193 -5.16 15.61 15.47
N VAL A 194 -6.44 15.29 15.66
CA VAL A 194 -6.93 14.58 16.85
C VAL A 194 -6.40 13.15 16.87
N LEU A 195 -6.43 12.45 15.73
CA LEU A 195 -5.90 11.09 15.59
C LEU A 195 -4.42 11.00 15.95
N CYS A 196 -3.62 11.96 15.48
CA CYS A 196 -2.17 11.97 15.72
C CYS A 196 -1.79 12.54 17.09
N ASN A 197 -2.36 13.67 17.50
CA ASN A 197 -1.94 14.38 18.71
C ASN A 197 -2.60 13.83 19.98
N GLN A 198 -3.90 13.46 19.95
CA GLN A 198 -4.61 12.96 21.13
C GLN A 198 -4.57 11.44 21.24
N PHE A 199 -4.79 10.75 20.12
CA PHE A 199 -4.79 9.28 20.10
C PHE A 199 -3.41 8.67 19.78
N HIS A 200 -2.38 9.48 19.53
CA HIS A 200 -1.02 9.02 19.21
C HIS A 200 -0.99 7.97 18.08
N THR A 201 -1.89 8.11 17.11
CA THR A 201 -1.96 7.22 15.96
C THR A 201 -0.84 7.59 14.98
N PRO A 202 -0.14 6.59 14.42
CA PRO A 202 0.84 6.85 13.37
C PRO A 202 0.22 7.58 12.16
N HIS A 203 0.96 8.50 11.57
CA HIS A 203 0.50 9.35 10.47
C HIS A 203 -0.05 8.54 9.27
N ASP A 204 0.65 7.47 8.90
CA ASP A 204 0.28 6.57 7.82
C ASP A 204 -1.10 5.91 8.07
N ALA A 205 -1.34 5.43 9.29
CA ALA A 205 -2.62 4.85 9.70
C ALA A 205 -3.73 5.92 9.82
N ALA A 206 -3.41 7.12 10.34
CA ALA A 206 -4.37 8.21 10.46
C ALA A 206 -4.88 8.66 9.08
N PHE A 207 -3.98 8.86 8.11
CA PHE A 207 -4.37 9.20 6.75
C PHE A 207 -5.09 8.05 6.04
N PHE A 208 -4.69 6.80 6.28
CA PHE A 208 -5.40 5.64 5.73
C PHE A 208 -6.88 5.65 6.17
N LEU A 209 -7.17 5.93 7.44
CA LEU A 209 -8.53 6.02 7.96
C LEU A 209 -9.28 7.26 7.47
N SER A 210 -8.62 8.40 7.29
CA SER A 210 -9.28 9.65 6.90
C SER A 210 -9.48 9.81 5.37
N ARG A 211 -8.72 9.11 4.53
CA ARG A 211 -8.80 9.22 3.05
C ARG A 211 -10.21 9.03 2.47
N PRO A 212 -10.98 7.98 2.83
CA PRO A 212 -12.33 7.79 2.31
C PRO A 212 -13.24 8.99 2.64
N MET A 213 -13.09 9.54 3.84
CA MET A 213 -13.82 10.71 4.30
C MET A 213 -13.60 11.92 3.37
N TYR A 214 -12.34 12.20 3.05
CA TYR A 214 -11.98 13.31 2.16
C TYR A 214 -12.52 13.12 0.74
N ALA A 215 -12.37 11.93 0.17
CA ALA A 215 -12.86 11.63 -1.16
C ALA A 215 -14.38 11.87 -1.27
N HIS A 216 -15.15 11.41 -0.27
CA HIS A 216 -16.59 11.60 -0.23
C HIS A 216 -17.00 13.05 0.01
N GLN A 217 -16.35 13.76 0.94
CA GLN A 217 -16.66 15.18 1.20
C GLN A 217 -16.41 16.05 -0.03
N ILE A 218 -15.30 15.80 -0.75
CA ILE A 218 -14.98 16.51 -2.01
C ILE A 218 -16.06 16.22 -3.06
N LEU A 219 -16.48 14.95 -3.23
CA LEU A 219 -17.52 14.58 -4.19
C LEU A 219 -18.89 15.19 -3.84
N SER A 220 -19.30 15.15 -2.57
CA SER A 220 -20.55 15.76 -2.11
C SER A 220 -20.57 17.27 -2.38
N LYS A 221 -19.49 17.98 -2.01
CA LYS A 221 -19.37 19.42 -2.25
C LYS A 221 -19.31 19.76 -3.73
N TYR A 222 -18.64 18.94 -4.53
CA TYR A 222 -18.64 19.10 -5.97
C TYR A 222 -20.05 18.97 -6.57
N ASP A 223 -20.84 17.99 -6.12
CA ASP A 223 -22.22 17.81 -6.58
C ASP A 223 -23.15 18.95 -6.14
N GLU A 224 -22.94 19.51 -4.94
CA GLU A 224 -23.62 20.73 -4.48
C GLU A 224 -23.31 21.93 -5.42
N LEU A 225 -22.04 22.21 -5.69
CA LEU A 225 -21.61 23.29 -6.58
C LEU A 225 -22.05 23.07 -8.04
N LYS A 226 -22.16 21.81 -8.47
CA LYS A 226 -22.69 21.46 -9.78
C LYS A 226 -24.19 21.76 -9.89
N LYS A 227 -24.97 21.54 -8.83
CA LYS A 227 -26.42 21.82 -8.78
C LYS A 227 -26.72 23.32 -8.66
N ALA A 228 -25.87 24.08 -7.97
CA ALA A 228 -26.08 25.51 -7.72
C ALA A 228 -26.01 26.40 -8.98
N GLU A 229 -25.25 25.98 -10.02
CA GLU A 229 -25.06 26.77 -11.23
C GLU A 229 -25.38 25.96 -12.50
N LYS A 230 -26.40 26.41 -13.25
CA LYS A 230 -26.80 25.86 -14.55
C LYS A 230 -25.83 26.30 -15.66
N GLY A 231 -24.65 25.70 -15.71
CA GLY A 231 -23.65 25.88 -16.76
C GLY A 231 -22.86 24.60 -17.00
N ASN A 232 -22.93 24.04 -18.21
CA ASN A 232 -22.47 22.68 -18.51
C ASN A 232 -21.16 22.63 -19.31
N ARG A 233 -20.30 23.64 -19.20
CA ARG A 233 -18.99 23.66 -19.90
C ARG A 233 -17.96 22.82 -19.14
N GLN A 234 -17.13 22.05 -19.87
CA GLN A 234 -16.09 21.18 -19.30
C GLN A 234 -15.14 21.93 -18.36
N GLN A 235 -14.71 23.15 -18.73
CA GLN A 235 -13.84 24.01 -17.90
C GLN A 235 -14.51 24.43 -16.58
N GLN A 236 -15.82 24.69 -16.58
CA GLN A 236 -16.56 25.03 -15.36
C GLN A 236 -16.62 23.84 -14.39
N LYS A 237 -16.71 22.61 -14.90
CA LYS A 237 -16.70 21.40 -14.06
C LYS A 237 -15.36 21.24 -13.34
N VAL A 238 -14.24 21.53 -14.00
CA VAL A 238 -12.92 21.43 -13.39
C VAL A 238 -12.71 22.48 -12.31
N HIS A 239 -13.07 23.75 -12.57
CA HIS A 239 -12.97 24.82 -11.57
C HIS A 239 -13.84 24.55 -10.33
N LYS A 240 -15.07 24.02 -10.52
CA LYS A 240 -15.94 23.64 -9.40
C LYS A 240 -15.34 22.52 -8.55
N TYR A 241 -14.68 21.55 -9.18
CA TYR A 241 -13.99 20.48 -8.45
C TYR A 241 -12.81 21.01 -7.64
N ILE A 242 -12.04 21.93 -8.19
CA ILE A 242 -10.93 22.58 -7.48
C ILE A 242 -11.45 23.36 -6.28
N ALA A 243 -12.48 24.19 -6.46
CA ALA A 243 -13.09 24.95 -5.37
C ALA A 243 -13.65 24.05 -4.25
N ALA A 244 -14.31 22.93 -4.60
CA ALA A 244 -14.74 21.94 -3.62
C ALA A 244 -13.56 21.33 -2.87
N CYS A 245 -12.48 21.01 -3.57
CA CYS A 245 -11.27 20.45 -2.97
C CYS A 245 -10.59 21.45 -2.02
N GLU A 246 -10.46 22.71 -2.41
CA GLU A 246 -9.87 23.76 -1.57
C GLU A 246 -10.66 23.96 -0.29
N GLN A 247 -11.99 23.98 -0.36
CA GLN A 247 -12.85 24.14 0.83
C GLN A 247 -12.70 22.97 1.82
N VAL A 248 -12.62 21.73 1.32
CA VAL A 248 -12.51 20.54 2.17
C VAL A 248 -11.08 20.34 2.68
N MET A 249 -10.06 20.65 1.88
CA MET A 249 -8.65 20.43 2.23
C MET A 249 -8.04 21.58 3.03
N ALA A 250 -8.58 22.80 2.98
CA ALA A 250 -8.11 23.94 3.78
C ALA A 250 -7.97 23.61 5.29
N PRO A 251 -8.99 23.08 5.99
CA PRO A 251 -8.84 22.71 7.41
C PRO A 251 -7.84 21.57 7.61
N VAL A 252 -7.70 20.68 6.64
CA VAL A 252 -6.70 19.58 6.69
C VAL A 252 -5.28 20.13 6.58
N HIS A 253 -5.06 21.15 5.74
CA HIS A 253 -3.76 21.81 5.62
C HIS A 253 -3.33 22.44 6.95
N GLU A 254 -4.24 23.08 7.66
CA GLU A 254 -3.98 23.67 8.98
C GLU A 254 -3.73 22.59 10.04
N ALA A 255 -4.56 21.54 10.07
CA ALA A 255 -4.40 20.42 10.99
C ALA A 255 -3.02 19.75 10.86
N VAL A 256 -2.55 19.58 9.62
CA VAL A 256 -1.26 18.95 9.31
C VAL A 256 -0.07 19.75 9.84
N VAL A 257 -0.15 21.09 9.91
CA VAL A 257 0.96 21.93 10.38
C VAL A 257 1.39 21.54 11.80
N SER A 258 0.43 21.15 12.64
CA SER A 258 0.69 20.74 14.03
C SER A 258 1.45 19.40 14.18
N LEU A 259 1.48 18.59 13.12
CA LEU A 259 2.00 17.22 13.16
C LEU A 259 3.54 17.17 13.08
N HIS A 260 4.16 18.18 12.48
CA HIS A 260 5.60 18.21 12.24
C HIS A 260 6.22 19.50 12.75
N LEU A 261 7.52 19.44 13.04
CA LEU A 261 8.29 20.61 13.46
C LEU A 261 8.23 21.72 12.39
N PRO A 262 8.19 23.02 12.79
CA PRO A 262 8.10 24.14 11.84
C PRO A 262 9.18 24.12 10.74
N LYS A 263 10.39 23.67 11.07
CA LYS A 263 11.52 23.54 10.13
C LYS A 263 11.25 22.59 8.96
N VAL A 264 10.30 21.67 9.08
CA VAL A 264 9.88 20.80 7.96
C VAL A 264 9.17 21.63 6.89
N TRP A 265 8.35 22.60 7.32
CA TRP A 265 7.51 23.41 6.44
C TRP A 265 8.27 24.48 5.67
N ASP A 266 9.53 24.75 6.04
CA ASP A 266 10.44 25.60 5.28
C ASP A 266 10.83 24.97 3.93
N ASP A 267 10.80 23.63 3.83
CA ASP A 267 11.20 22.88 2.63
C ASP A 267 9.99 22.35 1.85
N LEU A 268 9.00 21.80 2.56
CA LEU A 268 7.80 21.20 1.99
C LEU A 268 6.58 22.01 2.41
N ARG A 269 5.68 22.37 1.49
CA ARG A 269 4.43 23.01 1.92
C ARG A 269 3.46 21.99 2.54
N PRO A 270 2.67 22.37 3.57
CA PRO A 270 1.61 21.52 4.12
C PRO A 270 0.60 21.05 3.07
N GLN A 271 0.32 21.90 2.08
CA GLN A 271 -0.54 21.58 0.93
C GLN A 271 -0.02 20.37 0.14
N PHE A 272 1.29 20.33 -0.14
CA PHE A 272 1.90 19.20 -0.86
C PHE A 272 1.85 17.92 -0.04
N TYR A 273 2.15 18.00 1.26
CA TYR A 273 2.07 16.85 2.17
C TYR A 273 0.64 16.30 2.26
N ALA A 274 -0.36 17.16 2.48
CA ALA A 274 -1.76 16.75 2.54
C ALA A 274 -2.25 16.18 1.21
N THR A 275 -1.93 16.82 0.08
CA THR A 275 -2.27 16.32 -1.26
C THR A 275 -1.63 14.96 -1.54
N PHE A 276 -0.37 14.74 -1.14
CA PHE A 276 0.24 13.42 -1.24
C PHE A 276 -0.57 12.42 -0.42
N TRP A 277 -0.77 12.66 0.88
CA TRP A 277 -1.40 11.69 1.77
C TRP A 277 -2.91 11.49 1.55
N SER A 278 -3.61 12.43 0.90
CA SER A 278 -5.05 12.33 0.63
C SER A 278 -5.39 11.54 -0.65
N LEU A 279 -4.51 11.57 -1.65
CA LEU A 279 -4.73 10.93 -2.94
C LEU A 279 -4.44 9.43 -2.89
N THR A 280 -5.04 8.67 -3.79
CA THR A 280 -4.88 7.22 -3.97
C THR A 280 -4.54 6.87 -5.42
N MET A 281 -4.23 5.60 -5.73
CA MET A 281 -3.98 5.18 -7.12
C MET A 281 -5.15 5.46 -8.07
N TYR A 282 -6.39 5.36 -7.57
CA TYR A 282 -7.60 5.62 -8.33
C TYR A 282 -7.64 7.04 -8.91
N ASP A 283 -7.00 7.99 -8.23
CA ASP A 283 -7.00 9.41 -8.58
C ASP A 283 -5.91 9.77 -9.61
N LEU A 284 -4.87 8.93 -9.74
CA LEU A 284 -3.69 9.24 -10.57
C LEU A 284 -3.77 8.65 -11.98
N ALA A 285 -4.28 7.42 -12.12
CA ALA A 285 -4.29 6.70 -13.38
C ALA A 285 -5.50 5.76 -13.50
N VAL A 286 -5.98 5.56 -14.72
CA VAL A 286 -7.04 4.60 -15.04
C VAL A 286 -6.41 3.31 -15.58
N PRO A 287 -6.70 2.14 -14.98
CA PRO A 287 -6.17 0.87 -15.46
C PRO A 287 -6.98 0.33 -16.65
N HIS A 288 -6.87 0.97 -17.82
CA HIS A 288 -7.60 0.57 -19.05
C HIS A 288 -7.41 -0.92 -19.38
N ASN A 289 -6.17 -1.42 -19.31
CA ASN A 289 -5.87 -2.82 -19.57
C ASN A 289 -6.61 -3.79 -18.64
N ALA A 290 -6.85 -3.41 -17.38
CA ALA A 290 -7.57 -4.25 -16.43
C ALA A 290 -9.08 -4.26 -16.72
N TYR A 291 -9.67 -3.11 -17.04
CA TYR A 291 -11.06 -3.02 -17.51
C TYR A 291 -11.26 -3.85 -18.78
N ASP A 292 -10.38 -3.71 -19.76
CA ASP A 292 -10.44 -4.47 -21.01
C ASP A 292 -10.35 -5.99 -20.77
N ARG A 293 -9.46 -6.45 -19.89
CA ARG A 293 -9.36 -7.88 -19.55
C ARG A 293 -10.66 -8.40 -18.94
N GLU A 294 -11.24 -7.71 -17.96
CA GLU A 294 -12.47 -8.15 -17.31
C GLU A 294 -13.68 -8.08 -18.26
N VAL A 295 -13.78 -7.03 -19.08
CA VAL A 295 -14.80 -6.91 -20.13
C VAL A 295 -14.66 -8.04 -21.15
N ASN A 296 -13.44 -8.41 -21.54
CA ASN A 296 -13.21 -9.52 -22.46
C ASN A 296 -13.54 -10.88 -21.83
N LYS A 297 -13.26 -11.08 -20.53
CA LYS A 297 -13.72 -12.28 -19.80
C LYS A 297 -15.24 -12.38 -19.80
N LEU A 298 -15.96 -11.29 -19.56
CA LEU A 298 -17.44 -11.28 -19.62
C LEU A 298 -17.95 -11.55 -21.04
N LYS A 299 -17.33 -10.99 -22.07
CA LYS A 299 -17.68 -11.30 -23.47
C LYS A 299 -17.48 -12.78 -23.80
N MET A 300 -16.40 -13.40 -23.34
CA MET A 300 -16.17 -14.84 -23.50
C MET A 300 -17.21 -15.67 -22.75
N GLN A 301 -17.57 -15.28 -21.53
CA GLN A 301 -18.63 -15.94 -20.77
C GLN A 301 -19.99 -15.85 -21.47
N ILE A 302 -20.34 -14.69 -22.04
CA ILE A 302 -21.58 -14.52 -22.81
C ILE A 302 -21.61 -15.46 -24.02
N LYS A 303 -20.50 -15.56 -24.76
CA LYS A 303 -20.38 -16.50 -25.89
C LYS A 303 -20.54 -17.95 -25.46
N ALA A 304 -19.87 -18.36 -24.38
CA ALA A 304 -19.98 -19.71 -23.84
C ALA A 304 -21.41 -20.04 -23.36
N ILE A 305 -22.12 -19.06 -22.79
CA ILE A 305 -23.53 -19.20 -22.42
C ILE A 305 -24.40 -19.37 -23.68
N ASP A 306 -24.14 -18.60 -24.74
CA ASP A 306 -24.83 -18.68 -26.03
C ASP A 306 -24.60 -20.01 -26.75
N GLU A 307 -23.41 -20.61 -26.62
CA GLU A 307 -23.07 -21.92 -27.20
C GLU A 307 -23.57 -23.12 -26.37
N ASN A 308 -23.90 -22.92 -25.08
CA ASN A 308 -24.38 -23.99 -24.22
C ASN A 308 -25.84 -24.37 -24.57
N THR A 309 -26.01 -25.57 -25.13
CA THR A 309 -27.31 -26.16 -25.54
C THR A 309 -28.06 -26.83 -24.39
N GLU A 310 -27.37 -27.22 -23.31
CA GLU A 310 -27.96 -27.92 -22.16
C GLU A 310 -28.65 -26.98 -21.16
N MET A 311 -28.36 -25.68 -21.23
CA MET A 311 -28.89 -24.71 -20.28
C MET A 311 -30.34 -24.29 -20.63
N PRO A 312 -31.28 -24.30 -19.65
CA PRO A 312 -32.64 -23.83 -19.88
C PRO A 312 -32.68 -22.39 -20.43
N LEU A 313 -33.48 -22.14 -21.47
CA LEU A 313 -33.57 -20.84 -22.16
C LEU A 313 -33.77 -19.64 -21.21
N ASN A 314 -34.59 -19.78 -20.17
CA ASN A 314 -34.80 -18.73 -19.16
C ASN A 314 -33.57 -18.45 -18.31
N LYS A 315 -32.80 -19.49 -17.94
CA LYS A 315 -31.56 -19.36 -17.16
C LYS A 315 -30.46 -18.75 -18.02
N LYS A 316 -30.38 -19.17 -19.29
CA LYS A 316 -29.47 -18.65 -20.31
C LYS A 316 -29.70 -17.15 -20.54
N LYS A 317 -30.95 -16.73 -20.73
CA LYS A 317 -31.33 -15.32 -20.87
C LYS A 317 -30.95 -14.49 -19.63
N LYS A 318 -31.29 -14.97 -18.43
CA LYS A 318 -31.00 -14.26 -17.17
C LYS A 318 -29.51 -14.10 -16.90
N GLU A 319 -28.72 -15.14 -17.18
CA GLU A 319 -27.28 -15.10 -16.98
C GLU A 319 -26.59 -14.18 -18.00
N LYS A 320 -27.07 -14.18 -19.25
CA LYS A 320 -26.63 -13.24 -20.28
C LYS A 320 -26.92 -11.79 -19.89
N GLU A 321 -28.15 -11.50 -19.47
CA GLU A 321 -28.53 -10.17 -18.98
C GLU A 321 -27.68 -9.73 -17.79
N ARG A 322 -27.33 -10.64 -16.87
CA ARG A 322 -26.42 -10.37 -15.74
C ARG A 322 -25.02 -9.97 -16.22
N CYS A 323 -24.44 -10.73 -17.14
CA CYS A 323 -23.09 -10.45 -17.66
C CYS A 323 -23.06 -9.17 -18.50
N THR A 324 -24.07 -8.91 -19.34
CA THR A 324 -24.17 -7.67 -20.11
C THR A 324 -24.34 -6.46 -19.19
N ALA A 325 -25.22 -6.52 -18.18
CA ALA A 325 -25.38 -5.43 -17.23
C ALA A 325 -24.11 -5.16 -16.41
N LEU A 326 -23.31 -6.18 -16.11
CA LEU A 326 -22.01 -6.01 -15.44
C LEU A 326 -20.98 -5.37 -16.38
N GLN A 327 -20.96 -5.78 -17.65
CA GLN A 327 -20.10 -5.19 -18.68
C GLN A 327 -20.40 -3.68 -18.83
N ASP A 328 -21.67 -3.30 -18.94
CA ASP A 328 -22.07 -1.90 -19.08
C ASP A 328 -21.64 -1.07 -17.86
N LYS A 329 -21.78 -1.64 -16.65
CA LYS A 329 -21.32 -0.99 -15.41
C LYS A 329 -19.82 -0.77 -15.38
N LEU A 330 -19.02 -1.75 -15.81
CA LEU A 330 -17.56 -1.62 -15.86
C LEU A 330 -17.13 -0.53 -16.83
N GLN A 331 -17.76 -0.46 -18.01
CA GLN A 331 -17.48 0.59 -19.00
C GLN A 331 -17.92 1.98 -18.53
N GLU A 332 -19.06 2.07 -17.84
CA GLU A 332 -19.50 3.33 -17.25
C GLU A 332 -18.56 3.79 -16.12
N GLU A 333 -18.09 2.86 -15.28
CA GLU A 333 -17.14 3.12 -14.21
C GLU A 333 -15.79 3.60 -14.75
N GLU A 334 -15.26 2.95 -15.79
CA GLU A 334 -14.02 3.35 -16.47
C GLU A 334 -14.12 4.79 -16.98
N LYS A 335 -15.23 5.14 -17.64
CA LYS A 335 -15.46 6.51 -18.13
C LYS A 335 -15.53 7.52 -16.97
N LYS A 336 -16.23 7.19 -15.88
CA LYS A 336 -16.31 8.06 -14.69
C LYS A 336 -14.94 8.26 -14.04
N GLN A 337 -14.12 7.20 -13.95
CA GLN A 337 -12.77 7.28 -13.44
C GLN A 337 -11.89 8.15 -14.35
N LEU A 338 -12.01 8.02 -15.67
CA LEU A 338 -11.27 8.88 -16.61
C LEU A 338 -11.59 10.36 -16.43
N GLU A 339 -12.88 10.71 -16.32
CA GLU A 339 -13.30 12.10 -16.05
C GLU A 339 -12.83 12.60 -14.67
N HIS A 340 -12.73 11.71 -13.68
CA HIS A 340 -12.18 12.03 -12.36
C HIS A 340 -10.67 12.29 -12.41
N VAL A 341 -9.90 11.38 -12.99
CA VAL A 341 -8.44 11.51 -13.14
C VAL A 341 -8.08 12.78 -13.91
N GLN A 342 -8.81 13.11 -14.98
CA GLN A 342 -8.60 14.37 -15.71
C GLN A 342 -8.78 15.62 -14.83
N ARG A 343 -9.77 15.63 -13.94
CA ARG A 343 -9.99 16.74 -12.99
C ARG A 343 -8.88 16.83 -11.96
N VAL A 344 -8.44 15.70 -11.40
CA VAL A 344 -7.35 15.64 -10.43
C VAL A 344 -6.04 16.10 -11.06
N LEU A 345 -5.68 15.60 -12.24
CA LEU A 345 -4.46 16.02 -12.95
C LEU A 345 -4.45 17.51 -13.28
N HIS A 346 -5.62 18.09 -13.61
CA HIS A 346 -5.71 19.53 -13.82
C HIS A 346 -5.51 20.32 -12.53
N ARG A 347 -6.09 19.87 -11.40
CA ARG A 347 -5.84 20.46 -10.07
C ARG A 347 -4.35 20.44 -9.73
N LEU A 348 -3.71 19.29 -9.86
CA LEU A 348 -2.29 19.11 -9.57
C LEU A 348 -1.40 20.01 -10.43
N LYS A 349 -1.77 20.22 -11.70
CA LYS A 349 -1.06 21.13 -12.61
C LYS A 349 -1.09 22.59 -12.15
N LEU A 350 -2.16 23.03 -11.48
CA LEU A 350 -2.27 24.39 -10.94
C LEU A 350 -1.53 24.55 -9.61
N GLU A 351 -1.52 23.52 -8.77
CA GLU A 351 -0.86 23.58 -7.46
C GLU A 351 0.66 23.39 -7.53
N LYS A 352 1.18 22.75 -8.59
CA LYS A 352 2.59 22.33 -8.70
C LYS A 352 3.60 23.42 -8.38
N ASP A 353 3.32 24.67 -8.78
CA ASP A 353 4.26 25.78 -8.64
C ASP A 353 4.41 26.24 -7.18
N ASN A 354 3.45 25.85 -6.34
CA ASN A 354 3.41 26.18 -4.91
C ASN A 354 3.90 25.04 -4.00
N TRP A 355 4.18 23.85 -4.51
CA TRP A 355 4.47 22.69 -3.64
C TRP A 355 5.81 22.76 -2.92
N LEU A 356 6.86 23.24 -3.59
CA LEU A 356 8.23 23.22 -3.10
C LEU A 356 8.85 24.61 -3.05
N LEU A 357 9.35 25.01 -1.88
CA LEU A 357 9.96 26.32 -1.66
C LEU A 357 11.45 26.30 -2.03
N ALA A 358 11.94 27.41 -2.60
CA ALA A 358 13.35 27.58 -2.97
C ALA A 358 14.25 28.03 -1.80
N LYS A 359 13.76 27.99 -0.56
CA LYS A 359 14.49 28.49 0.62
C LYS A 359 15.60 27.55 1.09
N SER A 360 15.44 26.25 0.86
CA SER A 360 16.35 25.21 1.35
C SER A 360 17.07 24.51 0.20
N THR A 361 18.12 23.75 0.54
CA THR A 361 18.80 22.97 -0.50
C THR A 361 17.87 21.90 -1.05
N LYS A 362 17.88 21.69 -2.38
CA LYS A 362 17.07 20.63 -3.01
C LYS A 362 17.34 19.26 -2.39
N ASN A 363 18.54 19.07 -1.85
CA ASN A 363 18.95 17.85 -1.18
C ASN A 363 18.18 17.59 0.14
N GLU A 364 18.02 18.63 0.96
CA GLU A 364 17.21 18.54 2.18
C GLU A 364 15.73 18.35 1.86
N THR A 365 15.20 19.08 0.86
CA THR A 365 13.80 18.94 0.41
C THR A 365 13.49 17.51 -0.03
N ILE A 366 14.34 16.90 -0.86
CA ILE A 366 14.16 15.51 -1.31
C ILE A 366 14.31 14.53 -0.14
N THR A 367 15.26 14.77 0.77
CA THR A 367 15.45 13.90 1.95
C THR A 367 14.22 13.93 2.86
N LYS A 368 13.67 15.11 3.16
CA LYS A 368 12.43 15.25 3.94
C LYS A 368 11.23 14.63 3.21
N PHE A 369 11.13 14.79 1.89
CA PHE A 369 10.06 14.18 1.11
C PHE A 369 10.11 12.64 1.16
N LEU A 370 11.30 12.06 0.99
CA LEU A 370 11.48 10.61 1.09
C LEU A 370 11.14 10.11 2.51
N GLN A 371 11.65 10.79 3.53
CA GLN A 371 11.47 10.40 4.94
C GLN A 371 10.01 10.53 5.43
N LEU A 372 9.32 11.62 5.10
CA LEU A 372 8.01 11.93 5.65
C LEU A 372 6.83 11.44 4.79
N CYS A 373 7.06 11.19 3.50
CA CYS A 373 6.01 10.81 2.56
C CYS A 373 6.25 9.42 1.96
N ILE A 374 7.33 9.25 1.20
CA ILE A 374 7.52 8.06 0.37
C ILE A 374 7.79 6.81 1.20
N PHE A 375 8.78 6.82 2.10
CA PHE A 375 9.16 5.63 2.86
C PHE A 375 8.05 5.10 3.78
N PRO A 376 7.35 5.94 4.58
CA PRO A 376 6.27 5.44 5.44
C PRO A 376 5.09 4.89 4.64
N ARG A 377 4.84 5.44 3.44
CA ARG A 377 3.71 5.05 2.61
C ARG A 377 3.99 3.81 1.76
N CYS A 378 5.19 3.66 1.21
CA CYS A 378 5.49 2.56 0.30
C CYS A 378 5.52 1.18 0.98
N VAL A 379 5.72 1.14 2.31
CA VAL A 379 5.67 -0.08 3.12
C VAL A 379 4.26 -0.38 3.67
N PHE A 380 3.31 0.55 3.52
CA PHE A 380 1.96 0.44 4.09
C PHE A 380 1.08 -0.58 3.36
N SER A 381 0.98 -0.52 2.04
CA SER A 381 0.21 -1.49 1.26
C SER A 381 0.84 -1.71 -0.12
N ALA A 382 0.49 -2.81 -0.78
CA ALA A 382 1.00 -3.09 -2.13
C ALA A 382 0.54 -2.02 -3.15
N ILE A 383 -0.66 -1.46 -2.97
CA ILE A 383 -1.21 -0.39 -3.82
C ILE A 383 -0.51 0.93 -3.53
N ASP A 384 -0.23 1.23 -2.25
CA ASP A 384 0.49 2.43 -1.85
C ASP A 384 1.95 2.42 -2.33
N ALA A 385 2.58 1.25 -2.41
CA ALA A 385 3.91 1.10 -3.02
C ALA A 385 3.93 1.59 -4.48
N VAL A 386 2.94 1.17 -5.28
CA VAL A 386 2.81 1.60 -6.68
C VAL A 386 2.38 3.06 -6.78
N TYR A 387 1.51 3.53 -5.88
CA TYR A 387 1.18 4.95 -5.74
C TYR A 387 2.41 5.81 -5.56
N CYS A 388 3.32 5.44 -4.65
CA CYS A 388 4.51 6.24 -4.39
C CYS A 388 5.38 6.38 -5.65
N ALA A 389 5.59 5.30 -6.39
CA ALA A 389 6.36 5.31 -7.63
C ALA A 389 5.68 6.18 -8.71
N ARG A 390 4.38 5.98 -8.94
CA ARG A 390 3.61 6.75 -9.94
C ARG A 390 3.44 8.21 -9.56
N PHE A 391 3.36 8.54 -8.27
CA PHE A 391 3.32 9.93 -7.81
C PHE A 391 4.66 10.65 -8.09
N VAL A 392 5.80 9.99 -7.83
CA VAL A 392 7.13 10.55 -8.18
C VAL A 392 7.24 10.78 -9.69
N GLU A 393 6.78 9.82 -10.49
CA GLU A 393 6.71 9.96 -11.95
C GLU A 393 5.80 11.14 -12.36
N LEU A 394 4.64 11.29 -11.73
CA LEU A 394 3.71 12.38 -12.01
C LEU A 394 4.29 13.75 -11.67
N VAL A 395 4.90 13.92 -10.49
CA VAL A 395 5.55 15.17 -10.07
C VAL A 395 6.66 15.56 -11.06
N HIS A 396 7.39 14.56 -11.56
CA HIS A 396 8.38 14.74 -12.62
C HIS A 396 7.71 15.17 -13.93
N GLN A 397 6.71 14.45 -14.43
CA GLN A 397 5.98 14.75 -15.67
C GLN A 397 5.34 16.15 -15.67
N GLN A 398 4.91 16.64 -14.51
CA GLN A 398 4.32 17.97 -14.35
C GLN A 398 5.35 19.12 -14.40
N LYS A 399 6.66 18.82 -14.44
CA LYS A 399 7.75 19.81 -14.36
C LYS A 399 7.63 20.69 -13.12
N THR A 400 7.38 20.05 -11.98
CA THR A 400 7.29 20.73 -10.68
C THR A 400 8.60 21.48 -10.40
N PRO A 401 8.57 22.79 -10.12
CA PRO A 401 9.79 23.54 -9.81
C PRO A 401 10.44 22.99 -8.54
N ASN A 402 11.77 23.11 -8.44
CA ASN A 402 12.59 22.67 -7.31
C ASN A 402 12.59 21.16 -7.01
N PHE A 403 11.81 20.33 -7.71
CA PHE A 403 11.87 18.87 -7.57
C PHE A 403 13.03 18.28 -8.38
N CYS A 404 14.01 17.68 -7.71
CA CYS A 404 15.12 16.99 -8.36
C CYS A 404 14.86 15.49 -8.46
N THR A 405 14.29 15.06 -9.60
CA THR A 405 14.01 13.64 -9.87
C THR A 405 15.27 12.79 -9.82
N LEU A 406 16.38 13.24 -10.42
CA LEU A 406 17.63 12.48 -10.44
C LEU A 406 18.15 12.18 -9.02
N LEU A 407 18.08 13.17 -8.12
CA LEU A 407 18.51 13.02 -6.73
C LEU A 407 17.56 12.12 -5.93
N CYS A 408 16.26 12.20 -6.19
CA CYS A 408 15.25 11.31 -5.60
C CYS A 408 15.57 9.84 -5.91
N TYR A 409 15.78 9.52 -7.19
CA TYR A 409 16.15 8.17 -7.63
C TYR A 409 17.53 7.74 -7.09
N ASP A 410 18.54 8.63 -7.09
CA ASP A 410 19.85 8.29 -6.55
C ASP A 410 19.79 7.93 -5.06
N ARG A 411 18.99 8.63 -4.24
CA ARG A 411 18.84 8.31 -2.82
C ARG A 411 18.14 6.98 -2.59
N VAL A 412 17.04 6.74 -3.29
CA VAL A 412 16.29 5.48 -3.17
C VAL A 412 17.17 4.27 -3.52
N PHE A 413 17.95 4.34 -4.61
CA PHE A 413 18.81 3.22 -5.00
C PHE A 413 20.14 3.13 -4.24
N SER A 414 20.63 4.22 -3.65
CA SER A 414 21.92 4.22 -2.92
C SER A 414 21.82 3.68 -1.50
N ASP A 415 20.69 3.93 -0.83
CA ASP A 415 20.51 3.72 0.62
C ASP A 415 19.54 2.58 0.95
N ILE A 416 19.29 1.68 -0.02
CA ILE A 416 18.38 0.54 0.07
C ILE A 416 18.58 -0.36 1.30
N ILE A 417 19.83 -0.52 1.75
CA ILE A 417 20.21 -1.45 2.84
C ILE A 417 19.49 -1.07 4.14
N TYR A 418 19.54 0.21 4.51
CA TYR A 418 19.02 0.65 5.81
C TYR A 418 17.51 0.50 5.86
N THR A 419 16.82 0.81 4.77
CA THR A 419 15.38 0.62 4.65
C THR A 419 15.02 -0.86 4.75
N VAL A 420 15.66 -1.74 3.96
CA VAL A 420 15.34 -3.17 3.94
C VAL A 420 15.71 -3.87 5.26
N ALA A 421 16.74 -3.39 5.96
CA ALA A 421 17.11 -3.90 7.28
C ALA A 421 16.07 -3.56 8.36
N SER A 422 15.43 -2.39 8.26
CA SER A 422 14.38 -1.97 9.20
C SER A 422 13.00 -2.56 8.93
N CYS A 423 12.76 -3.09 7.72
CA CYS A 423 11.47 -3.62 7.32
C CYS A 423 11.17 -5.01 7.89
N THR A 424 9.90 -5.34 8.07
CA THR A 424 9.44 -6.73 8.20
C THR A 424 9.49 -7.47 6.85
N GLU A 425 9.09 -8.75 6.85
CA GLU A 425 9.00 -9.56 5.62
C GLU A 425 7.95 -8.98 4.65
N ASN A 426 6.77 -8.60 5.16
CA ASN A 426 5.70 -8.05 4.34
C ASN A 426 6.02 -6.63 3.85
N GLU A 427 6.63 -5.79 4.70
CA GLU A 427 7.10 -4.46 4.31
C GLU A 427 8.19 -4.53 3.23
N SER A 428 9.13 -5.47 3.35
CA SER A 428 10.16 -5.72 2.34
C SER A 428 9.56 -6.12 0.99
N ARG A 429 8.50 -6.93 1.01
CA ARG A 429 7.77 -7.29 -0.22
C ARG A 429 7.13 -6.08 -0.89
N ARG A 430 6.52 -5.18 -0.11
CA ARG A 430 5.89 -3.94 -0.62
C ARG A 430 6.94 -2.96 -1.14
N TYR A 431 8.05 -2.80 -0.41
CA TYR A 431 9.17 -1.97 -0.83
C TYR A 431 9.82 -2.49 -2.13
N GLY A 432 9.99 -3.81 -2.27
CA GLY A 432 10.47 -4.42 -3.50
C GLY A 432 9.59 -4.11 -4.72
N ARG A 433 8.26 -4.03 -4.54
CA ARG A 433 7.34 -3.60 -5.62
C ARG A 433 7.53 -2.13 -5.98
N PHE A 434 7.67 -1.25 -4.97
CA PHE A 434 7.98 0.16 -5.20
C PHE A 434 9.27 0.34 -6.01
N LEU A 435 10.34 -0.37 -5.64
CA LEU A 435 11.61 -0.38 -6.38
C LEU A 435 11.44 -0.92 -7.81
N CYS A 436 10.67 -1.98 -7.99
CA CYS A 436 10.38 -2.55 -9.30
C CYS A 436 9.71 -1.52 -10.23
N CYS A 437 8.71 -0.79 -9.74
CA CYS A 437 8.06 0.28 -10.50
C CYS A 437 9.02 1.45 -10.81
N MET A 438 9.90 1.83 -9.89
CA MET A 438 10.91 2.85 -10.19
C MET A 438 11.93 2.38 -11.23
N LEU A 439 12.36 1.12 -11.17
CA LEU A 439 13.26 0.51 -12.14
C LEU A 439 12.62 0.37 -13.53
N GLU A 440 11.31 0.12 -13.60
CA GLU A 440 10.54 0.13 -14.85
C GLU A 440 10.67 1.49 -15.56
N THR A 441 10.40 2.59 -14.84
CA THR A 441 10.50 3.96 -15.38
C THR A 441 11.93 4.28 -15.83
N VAL A 442 12.93 3.93 -15.02
CA VAL A 442 14.35 4.15 -15.37
C VAL A 442 14.76 3.33 -16.60
N THR A 443 14.28 2.08 -16.70
CA THR A 443 14.60 1.21 -17.84
C THR A 443 13.96 1.74 -19.12
N ARG A 444 12.74 2.29 -19.05
CA ARG A 444 12.08 2.97 -20.17
C ARG A 444 12.85 4.21 -20.64
N TRP A 445 13.35 5.03 -19.72
CA TRP A 445 14.21 6.16 -20.08
C TRP A 445 15.57 5.72 -20.64
N HIS A 446 16.07 4.57 -20.22
CA HIS A 446 17.32 3.99 -20.73
C HIS A 446 17.15 3.26 -22.08
N SER A 447 15.95 2.81 -22.45
CA SER A 447 15.76 1.98 -23.64
C SER A 447 15.86 2.75 -24.95
N ASP A 448 15.39 4.00 -24.97
CA ASP A 448 15.35 4.81 -26.19
C ASP A 448 15.72 6.27 -25.88
N ARG A 449 16.65 6.80 -26.68
CA ARG A 449 17.08 8.19 -26.62
C ARG A 449 15.94 9.16 -26.93
N ALA A 450 15.04 8.83 -27.86
CA ALA A 450 13.93 9.70 -28.20
C ALA A 450 12.93 9.85 -27.03
N ILE A 451 12.72 8.78 -26.26
CA ILE A 451 11.91 8.80 -25.04
C ILE A 451 12.58 9.66 -23.98
N TYR A 452 13.89 9.50 -23.78
CA TYR A 452 14.65 10.32 -22.83
C TYR A 452 14.60 11.81 -23.17
N GLU A 453 14.82 12.20 -24.41
CA GLU A 453 14.80 13.62 -24.82
C GLU A 453 13.40 14.23 -24.64
N LYS A 454 12.34 13.45 -24.90
CA LYS A 454 10.95 13.87 -24.72
C LYS A 454 10.53 14.01 -23.25
N GLU A 455 10.91 13.05 -22.41
CA GLU A 455 10.43 12.93 -21.02
C GLU A 455 11.40 13.50 -19.99
N CYS A 456 12.71 13.60 -20.26
CA CYS A 456 13.73 14.03 -19.31
C CYS A 456 14.49 15.29 -19.74
N GLY A 457 14.76 15.47 -21.05
CA GLY A 457 15.67 16.51 -21.55
C GLY A 457 15.35 17.93 -21.06
N ASN A 458 14.09 18.37 -21.19
CA ASN A 458 13.67 19.73 -20.79
C ASN A 458 12.95 19.79 -19.42
N TYR A 459 13.33 18.91 -18.49
CA TYR A 459 12.67 18.81 -17.19
C TYR A 459 13.56 19.35 -16.06
N PRO A 460 12.99 20.13 -15.11
CA PRO A 460 13.76 20.74 -14.03
C PRO A 460 14.43 19.71 -13.10
N GLY A 461 13.94 18.46 -13.12
CA GLY A 461 14.46 17.36 -12.31
C GLY A 461 15.76 16.71 -12.80
N PHE A 462 16.22 17.02 -14.02
CA PHE A 462 17.43 16.45 -14.65
C PHE A 462 18.54 17.49 -14.91
N LEU A 463 18.38 18.70 -14.39
CA LEU A 463 19.43 19.70 -14.38
C LEU A 463 20.54 19.30 -13.39
N THR A 464 21.79 19.41 -13.81
CA THR A 464 22.98 18.95 -13.06
C THR A 464 23.70 20.07 -12.32
N ILE A 465 23.56 21.32 -12.80
CA ILE A 465 24.11 22.52 -12.19
C ILE A 465 22.95 23.47 -11.88
N PHE A 466 22.88 23.92 -10.63
CA PHE A 466 21.84 24.84 -10.17
C PHE A 466 22.51 26.10 -9.61
N ARG A 467 22.43 27.21 -10.36
CA ARG A 467 22.89 28.52 -9.89
C ARG A 467 21.79 29.18 -9.05
N ALA A 468 22.18 29.77 -7.92
CA ALA A 468 21.29 30.31 -6.89
C ALA A 468 20.62 31.67 -7.25
N SER A 469 20.51 32.02 -8.53
CA SER A 469 19.96 33.32 -8.96
C SER A 469 19.19 33.17 -10.26
N GLY A 470 17.95 33.68 -10.28
CA GLY A 470 16.96 33.55 -11.36
C GLY A 470 17.38 34.11 -12.72
N PHE A 471 18.30 33.41 -13.40
CA PHE A 471 18.51 33.53 -14.83
C PHE A 471 17.73 32.41 -15.52
N ASP A 472 16.59 32.79 -16.08
CA ASP A 472 15.62 31.92 -16.76
C ASP A 472 16.07 31.55 -18.19
N GLY A 473 17.35 31.15 -18.31
CA GLY A 473 17.99 30.76 -19.56
C GLY A 473 18.76 29.47 -19.34
N GLY A 474 18.05 28.33 -19.35
CA GLY A 474 18.67 27.01 -19.29
C GLY A 474 19.57 26.79 -20.50
N ASN A 475 20.89 26.92 -20.30
CA ASN A 475 21.84 26.45 -21.29
C ASN A 475 21.68 24.93 -21.40
N LYS A 476 21.62 24.40 -22.64
CA LYS A 476 21.60 22.95 -22.91
C LYS A 476 22.77 22.20 -22.23
N ALA A 477 23.85 22.91 -21.90
CA ALA A 477 25.02 22.39 -21.20
C ALA A 477 24.78 22.01 -19.72
N ASP A 478 23.70 22.49 -19.09
CA ASP A 478 23.38 22.17 -17.69
C ASP A 478 22.44 20.94 -17.56
N GLN A 479 21.93 20.43 -18.68
CA GLN A 479 21.06 19.25 -18.75
C GLN A 479 21.89 17.97 -18.82
N LEU A 480 21.43 16.91 -18.16
CA LEU A 480 22.10 15.61 -18.22
C LEU A 480 21.92 15.00 -19.63
N ASP A 481 23.02 14.83 -20.37
CA ASP A 481 22.99 14.10 -21.63
C ASP A 481 22.58 12.64 -21.46
N TYR A 482 22.03 12.04 -22.53
CA TYR A 482 21.59 10.65 -22.54
C TYR A 482 22.69 9.66 -22.14
N GLU A 483 23.92 9.81 -22.64
CA GLU A 483 25.02 8.92 -22.26
C GLU A 483 25.44 9.09 -20.80
N ASN A 484 25.38 10.31 -20.26
CA ASN A 484 25.62 10.56 -18.85
C ASN A 484 24.51 9.94 -17.98
N PHE A 485 23.26 9.98 -18.44
CA PHE A 485 22.17 9.24 -17.79
C PHE A 485 22.43 7.74 -17.78
N ARG A 486 22.90 7.14 -18.88
CA ARG A 486 23.26 5.71 -18.93
C ARG A 486 24.37 5.37 -17.94
N HIS A 487 25.38 6.22 -17.79
CA HIS A 487 26.41 6.06 -16.75
C HIS A 487 25.82 6.12 -15.33
N VAL A 488 24.86 7.01 -15.08
CA VAL A 488 24.16 7.09 -13.79
C VAL A 488 23.33 5.83 -13.54
N VAL A 489 22.59 5.34 -14.54
CA VAL A 489 21.81 4.09 -14.42
C VAL A 489 22.72 2.90 -14.15
N HIS A 490 23.87 2.80 -14.85
CA HIS A 490 24.89 1.80 -14.55
C HIS A 490 25.44 1.94 -13.13
N LYS A 491 25.70 3.17 -12.67
CA LYS A 491 26.12 3.46 -11.29
C LYS A 491 25.06 3.03 -10.27
N TRP A 492 23.77 3.21 -10.54
CA TRP A 492 22.68 2.72 -9.68
C TRP A 492 22.63 1.20 -9.65
N HIS A 493 22.71 0.54 -10.80
CA HIS A 493 22.77 -0.94 -10.87
C HIS A 493 23.99 -1.47 -10.11
N TYR A 494 25.16 -0.84 -10.28
CA TYR A 494 26.38 -1.19 -9.56
C TYR A 494 26.24 -0.95 -8.06
N LYS A 495 25.71 0.21 -7.63
CA LYS A 495 25.45 0.51 -6.21
C LYS A 495 24.48 -0.51 -5.61
N LEU A 496 23.38 -0.81 -6.29
CA LEU A 496 22.39 -1.77 -5.83
C LEU A 496 23.02 -3.16 -5.69
N THR A 497 23.75 -3.62 -6.71
CA THR A 497 24.51 -4.89 -6.63
C THR A 497 25.54 -4.88 -5.51
N LYS A 498 26.36 -3.84 -5.41
CA LYS A 498 27.40 -3.71 -4.39
C LYS A 498 26.79 -3.71 -2.99
N ARG A 499 25.70 -2.96 -2.78
CA ARG A 499 25.02 -2.85 -1.49
C ARG A 499 24.35 -4.17 -1.09
N LEU A 500 23.78 -4.89 -2.05
CA LEU A 500 23.22 -6.21 -1.81
C LEU A 500 24.31 -7.27 -1.56
N MET A 501 25.50 -7.12 -2.15
CA MET A 501 26.55 -8.15 -2.13
C MET A 501 27.73 -7.90 -1.17
N TYR A 502 27.91 -6.71 -0.60
CA TYR A 502 29.27 -6.25 -0.22
C TYR A 502 30.03 -7.19 0.74
N ARG A 503 31.32 -7.33 0.39
CA ARG A 503 32.36 -8.28 0.78
C ARG A 503 33.21 -7.72 1.93
N LYS A 504 33.44 -8.50 3.00
CA LYS A 504 34.35 -8.24 4.14
C LYS A 504 35.77 -7.63 3.89
N ASN A 505 36.27 -7.48 2.66
CA ASN A 505 37.71 -7.27 2.39
C ASN A 505 38.12 -6.09 1.48
N LEU A 506 37.30 -5.05 1.23
CA LEU A 506 37.77 -3.94 0.37
C LEU A 506 37.19 -2.54 0.66
N CYS A 507 37.13 -2.12 1.92
CA CYS A 507 36.78 -0.73 2.27
C CYS A 507 37.46 -0.36 3.59
N PHE A 508 38.52 0.42 3.44
CA PHE A 508 39.29 1.09 4.49
C PHE A 508 38.53 2.34 5.01
N PHE A 509 37.25 2.18 5.37
CA PHE A 509 36.46 3.21 6.05
C PHE A 509 35.53 2.55 7.09
N PRO A 510 35.94 2.49 8.36
CA PRO A 510 35.20 1.84 9.43
C PRO A 510 34.24 2.83 10.08
N GLN A 511 33.21 3.30 9.39
CA GLN A 511 32.06 3.94 10.05
C GLN A 511 30.77 3.56 9.31
N ALA A 512 29.99 2.68 9.94
CA ALA A 512 28.60 2.31 9.62
C ALA A 512 28.34 1.41 8.38
N SER A 513 28.93 0.21 8.32
CA SER A 513 28.48 -0.84 7.39
C SER A 513 27.55 -1.85 8.09
N VAL A 514 26.24 -1.74 7.86
CA VAL A 514 25.29 -2.84 8.10
C VAL A 514 25.37 -3.78 6.89
N HIS A 515 25.68 -5.05 7.12
CA HIS A 515 26.04 -6.05 6.12
C HIS A 515 24.89 -7.04 5.85
N CYS A 516 23.86 -6.71 5.09
CA CYS A 516 22.63 -7.52 5.16
C CYS A 516 22.70 -8.99 4.63
N LEU A 517 23.61 -9.34 3.71
CA LEU A 517 23.82 -10.75 3.31
C LEU A 517 24.98 -11.44 4.06
N GLU A 518 25.79 -10.69 4.82
CA GLU A 518 26.94 -11.24 5.58
C GLU A 518 26.76 -11.17 7.11
N THR A 519 25.70 -10.53 7.61
CA THR A 519 25.37 -10.48 9.05
C THR A 519 25.06 -11.86 9.63
N GLY A 520 24.70 -12.85 8.79
CA GLY A 520 24.22 -14.16 9.22
C GLY A 520 22.82 -14.12 9.88
N GLU A 521 22.26 -12.92 10.01
CA GLU A 521 20.95 -12.67 10.59
C GLU A 521 19.85 -13.04 9.61
N TYR A 522 18.94 -13.90 10.07
CA TYR A 522 17.84 -14.46 9.29
C TYR A 522 17.02 -13.38 8.58
N THR A 523 16.59 -12.35 9.32
CA THR A 523 15.67 -11.31 8.83
C THR A 523 16.27 -10.53 7.67
N HIS A 524 17.55 -10.15 7.76
CA HIS A 524 18.23 -9.39 6.72
C HIS A 524 18.40 -10.20 5.42
N ILE A 525 18.82 -11.46 5.52
CA ILE A 525 18.96 -12.36 4.37
C ILE A 525 17.61 -12.56 3.70
N ARG A 526 16.57 -12.84 4.49
CA ARG A 526 15.21 -13.08 4.01
C ARG A 526 14.63 -11.85 3.30
N ASN A 527 14.71 -10.68 3.92
CA ASN A 527 14.17 -9.44 3.37
C ASN A 527 14.83 -9.09 2.03
N ILE A 528 16.14 -9.27 1.90
CA ILE A 528 16.85 -9.05 0.64
C ILE A 528 16.42 -10.03 -0.44
N LEU A 529 16.33 -11.32 -0.13
CA LEU A 529 15.85 -12.32 -1.10
C LEU A 529 14.43 -11.96 -1.57
N ILE A 530 13.55 -11.56 -0.65
CA ILE A 530 12.20 -11.09 -1.00
C ILE A 530 12.26 -9.88 -1.94
N VAL A 531 13.05 -8.85 -1.63
CA VAL A 531 13.18 -7.67 -2.51
C VAL A 531 13.73 -8.05 -3.88
N LEU A 532 14.76 -8.91 -3.92
CA LEU A 532 15.38 -9.41 -5.16
C LEU A 532 14.34 -10.07 -6.05
N THR A 533 13.55 -11.02 -5.52
CA THR A 533 12.50 -11.71 -6.31
C THR A 533 11.50 -10.75 -6.95
N LYS A 534 11.22 -9.60 -6.32
CA LYS A 534 10.27 -8.61 -6.85
C LYS A 534 10.87 -7.67 -7.89
N ILE A 535 12.18 -7.41 -7.87
CA ILE A 535 12.85 -6.52 -8.84
C ILE A 535 13.41 -7.27 -10.07
N LEU A 536 13.40 -8.61 -10.06
CA LEU A 536 13.88 -9.48 -11.15
C LEU A 536 13.48 -9.05 -12.58
N PRO A 537 12.24 -8.58 -12.86
CA PRO A 537 11.83 -8.24 -14.22
C PRO A 537 12.72 -7.15 -14.88
N TRP A 538 13.17 -6.19 -14.07
CA TRP A 538 13.91 -5.01 -14.54
C TRP A 538 15.38 -5.02 -14.09
N TYR A 539 15.75 -5.88 -13.15
CA TYR A 539 17.10 -5.96 -12.61
C TYR A 539 17.52 -7.41 -12.37
N PRO A 540 18.75 -7.82 -12.69
CA PRO A 540 19.86 -7.05 -13.28
C PRO A 540 19.88 -7.10 -14.82
N LYS A 541 20.12 -5.96 -15.49
CA LYS A 541 20.36 -5.91 -16.95
C LYS A 541 21.83 -6.11 -17.35
N VAL A 542 22.76 -6.00 -16.40
CA VAL A 542 24.20 -6.14 -16.66
C VAL A 542 24.64 -7.56 -16.31
N LEU A 543 25.15 -8.29 -17.30
CA LEU A 543 25.51 -9.72 -17.18
C LEU A 543 26.48 -9.99 -16.03
N ASN A 544 27.56 -9.19 -15.92
CA ASN A 544 28.58 -9.35 -14.87
C ASN A 544 27.99 -9.18 -13.45
N LEU A 545 27.01 -8.29 -13.29
CA LEU A 545 26.34 -8.09 -12.01
C LEU A 545 25.40 -9.26 -11.71
N GLY A 546 24.72 -9.79 -12.72
CA GLY A 546 23.88 -10.98 -12.62
C GLY A 546 24.66 -12.23 -12.20
N GLN A 547 25.78 -12.51 -12.87
CA GLN A 547 26.65 -13.64 -12.51
C GLN A 547 27.20 -13.54 -11.09
N ALA A 548 27.54 -12.32 -10.65
CA ALA A 548 28.01 -12.07 -9.30
C ALA A 548 26.91 -12.37 -8.26
N LEU A 549 25.67 -11.91 -8.52
CA LEU A 549 24.51 -12.20 -7.67
C LEU A 549 24.20 -13.70 -7.64
N GLU A 550 24.19 -14.38 -8.78
CA GLU A 550 23.94 -15.81 -8.89
C GLU A 550 24.95 -16.62 -8.07
N CYS A 551 26.24 -16.33 -8.21
CA CYS A 551 27.29 -16.94 -7.39
C CYS A 551 27.01 -16.76 -5.88
N ARG A 552 26.50 -15.60 -5.47
CA ARG A 552 26.22 -15.32 -4.05
C ARG A 552 24.97 -16.03 -3.55
N VAL A 553 23.89 -16.04 -4.34
CA VAL A 553 22.66 -16.76 -4.00
C VAL A 553 22.95 -18.26 -3.93
N HIS A 554 23.75 -18.80 -4.86
CA HIS A 554 24.17 -20.20 -4.84
C HIS A 554 24.96 -20.55 -3.57
N LYS A 555 25.83 -19.65 -3.10
CA LYS A 555 26.54 -19.81 -1.82
C LYS A 555 25.57 -19.85 -0.62
N ILE A 556 24.56 -18.99 -0.60
CA ILE A 556 23.51 -19.00 0.44
C ILE A 556 22.74 -20.33 0.39
N CYS A 557 22.39 -20.82 -0.81
CA CYS A 557 21.75 -22.12 -0.96
C CYS A 557 22.60 -23.25 -0.37
N GLN A 558 23.90 -23.26 -0.60
CA GLN A 558 24.80 -24.28 -0.05
C GLN A 558 24.93 -24.18 1.49
N GLU A 559 25.08 -22.97 2.02
CA GLU A 559 25.30 -22.72 3.46
C GLU A 559 24.05 -22.95 4.32
N GLU A 560 22.87 -22.64 3.79
CA GLU A 560 21.60 -22.67 4.54
C GLU A 560 20.77 -23.95 4.29
N LYS A 561 21.20 -24.83 3.37
CA LYS A 561 20.47 -26.07 2.99
C LYS A 561 20.04 -26.91 4.19
N GLU A 562 20.93 -27.11 5.15
CA GLU A 562 20.68 -27.97 6.32
C GLU A 562 20.24 -27.17 7.56
N LYS A 563 20.48 -25.85 7.58
CA LYS A 563 20.23 -25.00 8.76
C LYS A 563 18.86 -24.31 8.71
N ARG A 564 18.45 -23.83 7.54
CA ARG A 564 17.30 -22.94 7.35
C ARG A 564 16.60 -23.25 6.02
N PRO A 565 15.72 -24.27 5.99
CA PRO A 565 15.09 -24.74 4.76
C PRO A 565 14.19 -23.69 4.08
N ASP A 566 13.69 -22.72 4.85
CA ASP A 566 12.87 -21.62 4.36
C ASP A 566 13.68 -20.56 3.58
N LEU A 567 14.91 -20.26 4.00
CA LEU A 567 15.84 -19.43 3.23
C LEU A 567 16.35 -20.16 1.99
N TYR A 568 16.63 -21.45 2.12
CA TYR A 568 17.01 -22.29 0.98
C TYR A 568 15.94 -22.28 -0.11
N ALA A 569 14.67 -22.49 0.26
CA ALA A 569 13.56 -22.47 -0.70
C ALA A 569 13.41 -21.10 -1.41
N LEU A 570 13.59 -19.99 -0.68
CA LEU A 570 13.55 -18.64 -1.25
C LEU A 570 14.75 -18.31 -2.14
N ALA A 571 15.92 -18.86 -1.85
CA ALA A 571 17.13 -18.62 -2.64
C ALA A 571 17.18 -19.49 -3.90
N MET A 572 16.49 -20.64 -3.90
CA MET A 572 16.36 -21.52 -5.06
C MET A 572 15.32 -21.04 -6.09
N GLY A 573 14.27 -20.36 -5.63
CA GLY A 573 13.23 -19.77 -6.48
C GLY A 573 13.63 -18.40 -7.00
#